data_AF-A0A0G3XFH5-F1
#
_entry.id   AF-A0A0G3XFH5-F1
#
_cell.length_a   1.000
_cell.length_b   1.000
_cell.length_c   1.000
_cell.angle_alpha   90.00
_cell.angle_beta   90.00
_cell.angle_gamma   90.00
#
_symmetry.space_group_name_H-M   'P 1'
#
loop_
_entity.id
_entity.type
_entity.pdbx_description
1 polymer ?
#
loop_
_entity_poly.entity_id
_entity_poly.type
_entity_poly.pdbx_seq_one_letter_code
_entity_poly.pdbx_strand_id
1 'polypeptide(L)'
;MIDPTPPVNARYGAPLGRRSHQQGDVLPDDPPLTLLHCPLDEGGYDEGGAYWGLGDPLFWVGNDEGDLAYFLRARGLRHAQRLVREDYPDAHFHTNPEED
;
A
#
# COMPACT_ATOMS: atom_id res chain seq x y z
N MET A 1 -12.58 -6.77 -2.19
CA MET A 1 -11.13 -6.69 -1.90
C MET A 1 -10.56 -5.62 -2.81
N ILE A 2 -9.87 -4.63 -2.26
CA ILE A 2 -9.23 -3.56 -3.02
C ILE A 2 -8.05 -4.15 -3.78
N ASP A 3 -7.99 -3.92 -5.09
CA ASP A 3 -6.81 -4.21 -5.91
C ASP A 3 -6.01 -2.91 -6.06
N PRO A 4 -4.84 -2.78 -5.39
CA PRO A 4 -4.03 -1.57 -5.47
C PRO A 4 -3.20 -1.49 -6.75
N THR A 5 -3.01 -2.61 -7.46
CA THR A 5 -2.11 -2.71 -8.61
C THR A 5 -2.81 -3.16 -9.89
N PRO A 6 -4.02 -2.66 -10.23
CA PRO A 6 -4.78 -3.19 -11.35
C PRO A 6 -4.04 -3.02 -12.68
N PRO A 7 -4.21 -3.93 -13.64
CA PRO A 7 -3.60 -3.83 -14.95
C PRO A 7 -4.08 -2.57 -15.67
N VAL A 8 -3.15 -1.86 -16.31
CA VAL A 8 -3.45 -0.70 -17.15
C VAL A 8 -3.39 -1.09 -18.62
N ASN A 9 -4.31 -0.57 -19.44
CA ASN A 9 -4.36 -0.84 -20.87
C ASN A 9 -3.31 -0.01 -21.64
N ALA A 10 -2.03 -0.27 -21.37
CA ALA A 10 -0.91 0.40 -22.00
C ALA A 10 0.17 -0.61 -22.39
N ARG A 11 0.75 -0.42 -23.59
CA ARG A 11 1.74 -1.35 -24.16
C ARG A 11 3.09 -1.36 -23.42
N TYR A 12 3.44 -0.28 -22.72
CA TYR A 12 4.76 -0.09 -22.10
C TYR A 12 4.68 0.22 -20.59
N GLY A 13 3.76 -0.43 -19.87
CA GLY A 13 3.57 -0.22 -18.43
C GLY A 13 2.74 1.03 -18.09
N ALA A 14 2.63 1.33 -16.80
CA ALA A 14 1.78 2.41 -16.30
C ALA A 14 2.34 3.79 -16.70
N PRO A 15 1.61 4.60 -17.49
CA PRO A 15 2.16 5.82 -18.10
C PRO A 15 2.52 6.94 -17.12
N LEU A 16 1.99 6.92 -15.88
CA LEU A 16 2.22 7.94 -14.85
C LEU A 16 2.47 7.35 -13.45
N GLY A 17 2.87 6.07 -13.36
CA GLY A 17 2.96 5.37 -12.07
C GLY A 17 1.60 5.17 -11.39
N ARG A 18 1.60 4.88 -10.07
CA ARG A 18 0.36 4.76 -9.26
C ARG A 18 0.07 6.05 -8.50
N ARG A 19 -1.22 6.37 -8.34
CA ARG A 19 -1.67 7.50 -7.53
C ARG A 19 -1.48 7.19 -6.05
N SER A 20 -1.11 8.21 -5.29
CA SER A 20 -1.12 8.19 -3.83
C SER A 20 -1.87 9.42 -3.31
N HIS A 21 -2.69 9.23 -2.29
CA HIS A 21 -3.40 10.25 -1.54
C HIS A 21 -3.08 10.06 -0.06
N GLN A 22 -2.55 11.11 0.56
CA GLN A 22 -2.24 11.18 1.99
C GLN A 22 -2.80 12.50 2.50
N GLN A 23 -4.09 12.50 2.84
CA GLN A 23 -4.79 13.69 3.33
C GLN A 23 -5.38 13.41 4.70
N GLY A 24 -5.33 14.43 5.57
CA GLY A 24 -5.92 14.38 6.91
C GLY A 24 -5.06 13.61 7.92
N ASP A 25 -5.58 13.56 9.14
CA ASP A 25 -5.07 12.71 10.23
C ASP A 25 -5.93 11.43 10.30
N VAL A 26 -5.37 10.35 10.88
CA VAL A 26 -6.14 9.17 11.27
C VAL A 26 -6.37 9.26 12.78
N LEU A 27 -7.63 9.30 13.19
CA LEU A 27 -8.04 9.43 14.58
C LEU A 27 -8.28 8.05 15.23
N PRO A 28 -8.23 7.95 16.57
CA PRO A 28 -8.44 6.68 17.27
C PRO A 28 -9.78 5.99 16.98
N ASP A 29 -10.82 6.76 16.66
CA ASP A 29 -12.19 6.28 16.42
C ASP A 29 -12.49 6.03 14.93
N ASP A 30 -11.53 6.29 14.03
CA ASP A 30 -11.68 6.01 12.60
C ASP A 30 -11.71 4.50 12.33
N PRO A 31 -12.15 4.04 11.15
CA PRO A 31 -12.02 2.63 10.79
C PRO A 31 -10.56 2.17 10.67
N PRO A 32 -10.28 0.85 10.86
CA PRO A 32 -8.94 0.32 10.66
C PRO A 32 -8.46 0.50 9.22
N LEU A 33 -7.17 0.77 9.05
CA LEU A 33 -6.54 0.78 7.73
C LEU A 33 -6.33 -0.63 7.21
N THR A 34 -6.47 -0.79 5.90
CA THR A 34 -6.07 -1.98 5.17
C THR A 34 -4.61 -1.86 4.75
N LEU A 35 -3.83 -2.91 4.97
CA LEU A 35 -2.44 -3.02 4.53
C LEU A 35 -2.28 -4.27 3.66
N LEU A 36 -1.82 -4.11 2.42
CA LEU A 36 -1.68 -5.18 1.44
C LEU A 36 -0.24 -5.25 0.92
N HIS A 37 0.31 -6.44 0.82
CA HIS A 37 1.56 -6.66 0.09
C HIS A 37 1.29 -6.59 -1.41
N CYS A 38 2.11 -5.82 -2.14
CA CYS A 38 2.04 -5.68 -3.59
C CYS A 38 3.25 -6.38 -4.23
N PRO A 39 3.08 -7.60 -4.77
CA PRO A 39 4.18 -8.33 -5.38
C PRO A 39 4.78 -7.54 -6.55
N LEU A 40 6.10 -7.55 -6.63
CA LEU A 40 6.84 -7.02 -7.76
C LEU A 40 7.55 -8.16 -8.51
N ASP A 41 7.68 -8.03 -9.82
CA ASP A 41 8.51 -8.93 -10.61
C ASP A 41 10.02 -8.71 -10.38
N GLU A 42 10.85 -9.56 -11.00
CA GLU A 42 12.32 -9.47 -10.91
C GLU A 42 12.88 -8.14 -11.45
N GLY A 43 12.10 -7.44 -12.28
CA GLY A 43 12.42 -6.13 -12.82
C GLY A 43 11.99 -4.97 -11.91
N GLY A 44 11.25 -5.22 -10.83
CA GLY A 44 10.72 -4.19 -9.93
C GLY A 44 9.42 -3.53 -10.42
N TYR A 45 8.66 -4.21 -11.29
CA TYR A 45 7.35 -3.76 -11.75
C TYR A 45 6.22 -4.44 -10.99
N ASP A 46 5.15 -3.70 -10.71
CA ASP A 46 3.89 -4.31 -10.25
C ASP A 46 3.12 -4.95 -11.41
N GLU A 47 2.06 -5.71 -11.10
CA GLU A 47 1.29 -6.47 -12.11
C GLU A 47 0.62 -5.59 -13.17
N GLY A 48 0.36 -4.31 -12.89
CA GLY A 48 -0.12 -3.35 -13.88
C GLY A 48 0.97 -2.50 -14.52
N GLY A 49 2.23 -2.89 -14.33
CA GLY A 49 3.37 -2.35 -15.06
C GLY A 49 3.86 -1.00 -14.56
N ALA A 50 3.54 -0.58 -13.33
CA ALA A 50 4.22 0.56 -12.73
C ALA A 50 5.58 0.13 -12.18
N TYR A 51 6.63 0.89 -12.49
CA TYR A 51 7.98 0.63 -11.97
C TYR A 51 8.15 1.22 -10.57
N TRP A 52 8.64 0.40 -9.65
CA TRP A 52 8.87 0.77 -8.25
C TRP A 52 10.33 0.60 -7.81
N GLY A 53 11.17 0.03 -8.69
CA GLY A 53 12.54 -0.29 -8.37
C GLY A 53 12.73 -1.55 -7.53
N LEU A 54 13.99 -1.93 -7.37
CA LEU A 54 14.40 -3.09 -6.58
C LEU A 54 14.60 -2.71 -5.10
N GLY A 55 14.57 -3.68 -4.19
CA GLY A 55 14.79 -3.46 -2.75
C GLY A 55 13.77 -4.15 -1.87
N ASP A 56 13.46 -3.54 -0.73
CA ASP A 56 12.47 -4.04 0.24
C ASP A 56 11.09 -4.23 -0.42
N PRO A 57 10.24 -5.17 0.02
CA PRO A 57 8.90 -5.34 -0.52
C PRO A 57 8.04 -4.07 -0.58
N LEU A 58 7.11 -4.01 -1.55
CA LEU A 58 6.14 -2.93 -1.70
C LEU A 58 4.86 -3.28 -0.94
N PHE A 59 4.32 -2.31 -0.20
CA PHE A 59 3.02 -2.41 0.44
C PHE A 59 2.14 -1.24 0.02
N TRP A 60 0.84 -1.51 -0.09
CA TRP A 60 -0.20 -0.50 -0.18
C TRP A 60 -0.90 -0.38 1.18
N VAL A 61 -1.24 0.85 1.56
CA VAL A 61 -2.07 1.15 2.71
C VAL A 61 -3.22 2.05 2.28
N GLY A 62 -4.41 1.81 2.81
CA GLY A 62 -5.51 2.75 2.65
C GLY A 62 -6.74 2.42 3.48
N ASN A 63 -7.69 3.34 3.47
CA ASN A 63 -9.03 3.15 4.03
C ASN A 63 -10.03 2.74 2.94
N ASP A 64 -11.22 2.30 3.35
CA ASP A 64 -12.26 1.84 2.43
C ASP A 64 -12.89 3.01 1.64
N GLU A 65 -12.86 4.22 2.21
CA GLU A 65 -13.36 5.45 1.59
C GLU A 65 -12.44 5.97 0.47
N GLY A 66 -11.16 5.62 0.49
CA GLY A 66 -10.15 6.01 -0.50
C GLY A 66 -9.52 7.39 -0.30
N ASP A 67 -9.81 8.07 0.81
CA ASP A 67 -9.23 9.37 1.18
C ASP A 67 -7.75 9.23 1.60
N LEU A 68 -7.39 8.07 2.16
CA LEU A 68 -6.02 7.67 2.43
C LEU A 68 -5.71 6.43 1.59
N ALA A 69 -4.75 6.55 0.67
CA ALA A 69 -4.31 5.44 -0.18
C ALA A 69 -2.90 5.72 -0.70
N TYR A 70 -1.88 5.02 -0.19
CA TYR A 70 -0.50 5.24 -0.63
C TYR A 70 0.34 3.98 -0.56
N PHE A 71 1.53 4.05 -1.16
CA PHE A 71 2.48 2.94 -1.22
C PHE A 71 3.71 3.24 -0.38
N LEU A 72 4.24 2.21 0.27
CA LEU A 72 5.48 2.30 1.05
C LEU A 72 6.34 1.05 0.90
N ARG A 73 7.65 1.20 1.15
CA ARG A 73 8.61 0.10 1.14
C ARG A 73 8.85 -0.37 2.57
N ALA A 74 8.74 -1.68 2.79
CA ALA A 74 8.99 -2.25 4.11
C ALA A 74 9.46 -3.70 4.01
N ARG A 75 10.29 -4.10 4.98
CA ARG A 75 10.82 -5.48 5.10
C ARG A 75 9.78 -6.55 5.43
N GLY A 76 8.53 -6.16 5.71
CA GLY A 76 7.45 -7.05 6.08
C GLY A 76 6.30 -6.30 6.76
N LEU A 77 5.18 -7.00 6.99
CA LEU A 77 3.93 -6.43 7.49
C LEU A 77 4.10 -5.61 8.78
N ARG A 78 4.79 -6.16 9.78
CA ARG A 78 5.05 -5.46 11.06
C ARG A 78 5.90 -4.20 10.87
N HIS A 79 6.86 -4.22 9.94
CA HIS A 79 7.66 -3.04 9.64
C HIS A 79 6.81 -1.98 8.92
N ALA A 80 5.97 -2.39 7.98
CA ALA A 80 5.03 -1.49 7.30
C ALA A 80 4.07 -0.82 8.29
N GLN A 81 3.45 -1.59 9.19
CA GLN A 81 2.59 -1.03 10.24
C GLN A 81 3.32 -0.01 11.14
N ARG A 82 4.60 -0.25 11.44
CA ARG A 82 5.43 0.68 12.22
C ARG A 82 5.65 1.99 11.44
N LEU A 83 6.01 1.91 10.16
CA LEU A 83 6.21 3.09 9.32
C LEU A 83 4.92 3.90 9.15
N VAL A 84 3.78 3.23 8.92
CA VAL A 84 2.48 3.92 8.86
C VAL A 84 2.19 4.67 10.17
N ARG A 85 2.56 4.10 11.33
CA ARG A 85 2.40 4.78 12.63
C ARG A 85 3.40 5.90 12.90
N GLU A 86 4.47 6.04 12.12
CA GLU A 86 5.35 7.21 12.20
C GLU A 86 4.63 8.45 11.65
N ASP A 87 3.81 8.27 10.61
CA ASP A 87 2.99 9.34 10.01
C ASP A 87 1.61 9.48 10.67
N TYR A 88 1.00 8.35 11.08
CA TYR A 88 -0.34 8.27 11.65
C TYR A 88 -0.33 7.50 12.98
N PRO A 89 0.03 8.15 14.10
CA PRO A 89 0.29 7.47 15.38
C PRO A 89 -0.88 6.65 15.91
N ASP A 90 -2.11 7.10 15.67
CA ASP A 90 -3.34 6.46 16.13
C ASP A 90 -3.88 5.40 15.15
N ALA A 91 -3.16 5.13 14.06
CA ALA A 91 -3.55 4.12 13.09
C ALA A 91 -3.61 2.71 13.71
N HIS A 92 -4.74 2.06 13.46
CA HIS A 92 -4.95 0.65 13.71
C HIS A 92 -5.26 -0.05 12.38
N PHE A 93 -5.07 -1.36 12.35
CA PHE A 93 -5.10 -2.14 11.12
C PHE A 93 -6.06 -3.30 11.26
N HIS A 94 -6.68 -3.72 10.15
CA HIS A 94 -7.40 -4.98 10.13
C HIS A 94 -6.47 -6.13 10.57
N THR A 95 -6.85 -6.82 11.63
CA THR A 95 -6.21 -8.09 12.01
C THR A 95 -6.78 -9.18 11.13
N ASN A 96 -5.99 -9.72 10.21
CA ASN A 96 -6.37 -10.97 9.57
C ASN A 96 -6.01 -12.10 10.56
N PRO A 97 -6.97 -12.88 11.08
CA PRO A 97 -6.72 -13.87 12.13
C PRO A 97 -5.91 -15.11 11.68
N GLU A 98 -5.36 -15.11 10.47
CA GLU A 98 -4.73 -16.29 9.84
C GLU A 98 -3.21 -16.15 9.60
N GLU A 99 -2.55 -15.10 10.11
CA GLU A 99 -1.10 -14.94 9.95
C GLU A 99 -0.40 -14.68 11.31
N ASP A 100 -0.24 -15.75 12.10
CA ASP A 100 0.77 -15.92 13.17
C ASP A 100 1.59 -17.19 12.89
#